data_AF-A0A9E5S023-F1
#
_entry.id   AF-A0A9E5S023-F1
#
_cell.length_a   1.000
_cell.length_b   1.000
_cell.length_c   1.000
_cell.angle_alpha   90.00
_cell.angle_beta   90.00
_cell.angle_gamma   90.00
#
_symmetry.space_group_name_H-M   'P 1'
#
loop_
_entity.id
_entity.type
_entity.pdbx_description
1 polymer ?
#
loop_
_entity_poly.entity_id
_entity_poly.type
_entity_poly.pdbx_seq_one_letter_code
_entity_poly.pdbx_strand_id
1 'polypeptide(L)'
;MKEQNNKNINEKNQDAYDDLIVSIEAGIGRLSLLIATCDNSDFRDEIIARYQAELEPNFRSYHVTLPRGEPNLKAAINQLVETEPYLQQHQPAIITITGIEQLFFLKFGEEQSEQDKFFGYLQWTREGLREYPFAIIIWVTNNLLQNLQKKAPDFWSWRNGVFRFHCITKNTVAPRDLEVFRSFINDSRLETADDDNEYFLPLEDLQRLIREIEAKPGTKEATLASLYSQLGQIYRRRLENGEFQNYQKELDLAIGYFQKAVELQEKLDSELELASSLNNLASLYRSQGKYEAAEPLYLQALELRKSILGENHPSYATSLNN
;
A
#
# COMPACT_ATOMS: atom_id res chain seq x y z
N MET A 1 -1.02 -4.61 -27.33
CA MET A 1 -1.47 -5.23 -26.06
C MET A 1 -1.67 -4.22 -24.94
N LYS A 2 -0.68 -3.38 -24.56
CA LYS A 2 -0.85 -2.34 -23.53
C LYS A 2 -1.95 -1.30 -23.86
N GLU A 3 -2.04 -0.83 -25.10
CA GLU A 3 -3.09 0.12 -25.53
C GLU A 3 -4.51 -0.49 -25.48
N GLN A 4 -4.66 -1.76 -25.89
CA GLN A 4 -5.93 -2.48 -25.80
C GLN A 4 -6.36 -2.68 -24.33
N ASN A 5 -5.39 -2.93 -23.44
CA ASN A 5 -5.63 -3.10 -22.01
C ASN A 5 -6.01 -1.77 -21.35
N ASN A 6 -5.34 -0.67 -21.71
CA ASN A 6 -5.66 0.67 -21.20
C ASN A 6 -7.05 1.15 -21.68
N LYS A 7 -7.40 0.88 -22.94
CA LYS A 7 -8.74 1.20 -23.47
C LYS A 7 -9.84 0.47 -22.70
N ASN A 8 -9.63 -0.81 -22.41
CA ASN A 8 -10.54 -1.62 -21.60
C ASN A 8 -10.64 -1.13 -20.15
N ILE A 9 -9.54 -0.69 -19.53
CA ILE A 9 -9.54 -0.11 -18.18
C ILE A 9 -10.36 1.19 -18.15
N ASN A 10 -10.17 2.07 -19.13
CA ASN A 10 -10.89 3.34 -19.19
C ASN A 10 -12.40 3.13 -19.37
N GLU A 11 -12.81 2.20 -20.24
CA GLU A 11 -14.22 1.83 -20.42
C GLU A 11 -14.81 1.29 -19.11
N LYS A 12 -14.13 0.34 -18.44
CA LYS A 12 -14.56 -0.18 -17.12
C LYS A 12 -14.65 0.88 -16.03
N ASN A 13 -13.71 1.82 -16.01
CA ASN A 13 -13.71 2.91 -15.03
C ASN A 13 -14.85 3.90 -15.31
N GLN A 14 -15.21 4.11 -16.58
CA GLN A 14 -16.35 4.95 -16.94
C GLN A 14 -17.66 4.27 -16.57
N ASP A 15 -17.84 2.97 -16.85
CA ASP A 15 -19.02 2.22 -16.42
C ASP A 15 -19.17 2.23 -14.89
N ALA A 16 -18.08 2.00 -14.15
CA ALA A 16 -18.09 2.07 -12.69
C ALA A 16 -18.40 3.48 -12.14
N TYR A 17 -17.99 4.53 -12.87
CA TYR A 17 -18.32 5.91 -12.53
C TYR A 17 -19.81 6.19 -12.73
N ASP A 18 -20.36 5.79 -13.87
CA ASP A 18 -21.77 6.01 -14.20
C ASP A 18 -22.68 5.27 -13.20
N ASP A 19 -22.34 4.01 -12.87
CA ASP A 19 -23.03 3.23 -11.84
C ASP A 19 -22.94 3.88 -10.44
N LEU A 20 -21.80 4.50 -10.12
CA LEU A 20 -21.60 5.22 -8.85
C LEU A 20 -22.54 6.43 -8.77
N ILE A 21 -22.60 7.26 -9.82
CA ILE A 21 -23.50 8.42 -9.87
C ILE A 21 -24.96 7.99 -9.70
N VAL A 22 -25.41 7.00 -10.47
CA VAL A 22 -26.79 6.47 -10.37
C VAL A 22 -27.09 5.97 -8.96
N SER A 23 -26.12 5.33 -8.31
CA SER A 23 -26.30 4.80 -6.95
C SER A 23 -26.29 5.88 -5.87
N ILE A 24 -25.53 6.97 -6.07
CA ILE A 24 -25.57 8.15 -5.21
C ILE A 24 -26.96 8.78 -5.30
N GLU A 25 -27.47 9.00 -6.52
CA GLU A 25 -28.79 9.58 -6.74
C GLU A 25 -29.92 8.71 -6.18
N ALA A 26 -29.86 7.39 -6.39
CA ALA A 26 -30.84 6.45 -5.82
C ALA A 26 -30.76 6.32 -4.28
N GLY A 27 -29.66 6.78 -3.68
CA GLY A 27 -29.43 6.78 -2.23
C GLY A 27 -29.98 8.01 -1.51
N ILE A 28 -30.42 9.04 -2.22
CA ILE A 28 -30.82 10.32 -1.63
C ILE A 28 -32.02 10.15 -0.69
N GLY A 29 -31.99 10.86 0.43
CA GLY A 29 -33.11 10.91 1.39
C GLY A 29 -33.20 9.68 2.30
N ARG A 30 -32.25 8.75 2.18
CA ARG A 30 -32.12 7.58 3.04
C ARG A 30 -30.65 7.29 3.30
N LEU A 31 -30.39 6.52 4.35
CA LEU A 31 -29.06 6.03 4.61
C LEU A 31 -28.62 5.07 3.49
N SER A 32 -27.59 5.44 2.74
CA SER A 32 -26.99 4.63 1.66
C SER A 32 -25.48 4.51 1.87
N LEU A 33 -24.94 3.29 1.91
CA LEU A 33 -23.51 3.02 2.05
C LEU A 33 -22.94 2.54 0.72
N LEU A 34 -22.08 3.33 0.11
CA LEU A 34 -21.39 3.02 -1.14
C LEU A 34 -19.91 2.81 -0.87
N ILE A 35 -19.31 1.79 -1.48
CA ILE A 35 -17.90 1.49 -1.31
C ILE A 35 -17.21 1.67 -2.66
N ALA A 36 -16.26 2.59 -2.74
CA ALA A 36 -15.46 2.81 -3.93
C ALA A 36 -14.03 2.29 -3.69
N THR A 37 -13.47 1.55 -4.65
CA THR A 37 -12.11 1.02 -4.54
C THR A 37 -11.17 1.69 -5.53
N CYS A 38 -10.02 2.16 -5.05
CA CYS A 38 -8.93 2.64 -5.89
C CYS A 38 -7.60 2.53 -5.12
N ASP A 39 -6.59 1.93 -5.75
CA ASP A 39 -5.26 1.76 -5.14
C ASP A 39 -4.31 2.94 -5.42
N ASN A 40 -4.76 3.93 -6.20
CA ASN A 40 -4.02 5.14 -6.54
C ASN A 40 -4.74 6.37 -5.98
N SER A 41 -4.09 7.09 -5.06
CA SER A 41 -4.67 8.27 -4.40
C SER A 41 -4.97 9.41 -5.36
N ASP A 42 -4.10 9.67 -6.32
CA ASP A 42 -4.25 10.78 -7.27
C ASP A 42 -5.48 10.55 -8.17
N PHE A 43 -5.60 9.33 -8.69
CA PHE A 43 -6.74 8.93 -9.52
C PHE A 43 -8.06 8.90 -8.72
N ARG A 44 -8.02 8.45 -7.47
CA ARG A 44 -9.16 8.57 -6.55
C ARG A 44 -9.58 10.02 -6.41
N ASP A 45 -8.64 10.93 -6.13
CA ASP A 45 -8.94 12.33 -5.88
C ASP A 45 -9.50 13.02 -7.13
N GLU A 46 -9.04 12.64 -8.33
CA GLU A 46 -9.65 13.05 -9.60
C GLU A 46 -11.12 12.59 -9.71
N ILE A 47 -11.43 11.34 -9.35
CA ILE A 47 -12.80 10.82 -9.37
C ILE A 47 -13.69 11.55 -8.35
N ILE A 48 -13.16 11.78 -7.14
CA ILE A 48 -13.85 12.54 -6.08
C ILE A 48 -14.21 13.93 -6.57
N ALA A 49 -13.23 14.67 -7.12
CA ALA A 49 -13.46 15.99 -7.66
C ALA A 49 -14.50 15.98 -8.80
N ARG A 50 -14.45 14.97 -9.67
CA ARG A 50 -15.37 14.84 -10.80
C ARG A 50 -16.82 14.68 -10.35
N TYR A 51 -17.15 13.71 -9.49
CA TYR A 51 -18.55 13.55 -9.05
C TYR A 51 -19.03 14.68 -8.14
N GLN A 52 -18.15 15.29 -7.35
CA GLN A 52 -18.54 16.46 -6.54
C GLN A 52 -18.96 17.63 -7.45
N ALA A 53 -18.21 17.87 -8.53
CA ALA A 53 -18.56 18.90 -9.50
C ALA A 53 -19.84 18.58 -10.29
N GLU A 54 -20.09 17.31 -10.61
CA GLU A 54 -21.27 16.88 -11.37
C GLU A 54 -22.56 16.93 -10.55
N LEU A 55 -22.46 16.66 -9.24
CA LEU A 55 -23.62 16.60 -8.34
C LEU A 55 -24.02 17.99 -7.79
N GLU A 56 -23.12 18.97 -7.84
CA GLU A 56 -23.44 20.37 -7.55
C GLU A 56 -24.23 21.01 -8.72
N PRO A 57 -25.24 21.86 -8.47
CA PRO A 57 -25.69 22.34 -7.15
C PRO A 57 -26.81 21.48 -6.53
N ASN A 58 -27.16 20.35 -7.14
CA ASN A 58 -28.32 19.55 -6.75
C ASN A 58 -28.12 18.89 -5.38
N PHE A 59 -26.89 18.50 -5.06
CA PHE A 59 -26.55 17.80 -3.83
C PHE A 59 -25.33 18.42 -3.14
N ARG A 60 -25.52 18.77 -1.87
CA ARG A 60 -24.44 19.30 -1.05
C ARG A 60 -23.48 18.18 -0.65
N SER A 61 -22.23 18.34 -1.04
CA SER A 61 -21.16 17.36 -0.80
C SER A 61 -20.27 17.75 0.37
N TYR A 62 -19.96 16.78 1.24
CA TYR A 62 -19.02 16.93 2.35
C TYR A 62 -17.89 15.90 2.21
N HIS A 63 -16.71 16.26 2.71
CA HIS A 63 -15.52 15.39 2.71
C HIS A 63 -15.00 15.24 4.14
N VAL A 64 -14.76 13.99 4.55
CA VAL A 64 -14.20 13.66 5.86
C VAL A 64 -13.04 12.70 5.67
N THR A 65 -11.87 13.09 6.16
CA THR A 65 -10.71 12.19 6.24
C THR A 65 -10.68 11.56 7.62
N LEU A 66 -10.69 10.22 7.70
CA LEU A 66 -10.55 9.54 8.98
C LEU A 66 -9.13 9.77 9.54
N PRO A 67 -9.02 10.05 10.85
CA PRO A 67 -7.73 10.23 11.48
C PRO A 67 -6.98 8.90 11.60
N ARG A 68 -5.65 8.99 11.63
CA ARG A 68 -4.79 7.86 12.04
C ARG A 68 -4.90 7.61 13.55
N GLY A 69 -4.49 6.42 13.99
CA GLY A 69 -4.58 5.99 15.39
C GLY A 69 -5.98 5.59 15.85
N GLU A 70 -6.99 6.45 15.66
CA GLU A 70 -8.39 6.25 16.10
C GLU A 70 -9.41 6.41 14.94
N PRO A 71 -9.37 5.53 13.91
CA PRO A 71 -10.18 5.66 12.69
C PRO A 71 -11.64 5.22 12.91
N ASN A 72 -12.44 6.05 13.58
CA ASN A 72 -13.85 5.76 13.87
C ASN A 72 -14.80 6.49 12.91
N LEU A 73 -15.38 5.73 11.97
CA LEU A 73 -16.31 6.25 10.96
C LEU A 73 -17.53 6.96 11.56
N LYS A 74 -18.17 6.33 12.55
CA LYS A 74 -19.36 6.89 13.19
C LYS A 74 -19.04 8.20 13.89
N ALA A 75 -17.95 8.24 14.66
CA ALA A 75 -17.54 9.43 15.39
C ALA A 75 -17.23 10.59 14.44
N ALA A 76 -16.53 10.31 13.34
CA ALA A 76 -16.18 11.32 12.35
C ALA A 76 -17.42 11.91 11.65
N ILE A 77 -18.42 11.09 11.32
CA ILE A 77 -19.69 11.56 10.75
C ILE A 77 -20.49 12.37 11.79
N ASN A 78 -20.59 11.89 13.04
CA ASN A 78 -21.28 12.63 14.09
C ASN A 78 -20.67 14.02 14.32
N GLN A 79 -19.34 14.10 14.36
CA GLN A 79 -18.63 15.39 14.47
C GLN A 79 -18.93 16.32 13.29
N LEU A 80 -19.00 15.79 12.07
CA LEU A 80 -19.41 16.58 10.89
C LEU A 80 -20.85 17.09 11.05
N VAL A 81 -21.79 16.23 11.47
CA VAL A 81 -23.19 16.63 11.71
C VAL A 81 -23.28 17.71 12.78
N GLU A 82 -22.53 17.59 13.88
CA GLU A 82 -22.50 18.58 14.96
C GLU A 82 -21.99 19.94 14.50
N THR A 83 -21.09 20.00 13.51
CA THR A 83 -20.48 21.25 13.02
C THR A 83 -21.24 21.89 11.87
N GLU A 84 -22.07 21.14 11.14
CA GLU A 84 -22.75 21.60 9.93
C GLU A 84 -24.28 21.73 10.12
N PRO A 85 -24.84 22.95 10.22
CA PRO A 85 -26.28 23.17 10.47
C PRO A 85 -27.22 22.53 9.44
N TYR A 86 -26.77 22.36 8.20
CA TYR A 86 -27.53 21.69 7.14
C TYR A 86 -27.71 20.20 7.44
N LEU A 87 -26.67 19.55 7.97
CA LEU A 87 -26.70 18.12 8.32
C LEU A 87 -27.48 17.88 9.61
N GLN A 88 -27.45 18.80 10.58
CA GLN A 88 -28.28 18.74 11.79
C GLN A 88 -29.77 18.72 11.50
N GLN A 89 -30.19 19.30 10.37
CA GLN A 89 -31.58 19.30 9.92
C GLN A 89 -31.97 18.02 9.18
N HIS A 90 -31.11 16.99 9.20
CA HIS A 90 -31.27 15.72 8.47
C HIS A 90 -31.58 15.95 6.98
N GLN A 91 -30.96 16.99 6.38
CA GLN A 91 -31.11 17.23 4.96
C GLN A 91 -30.28 16.19 4.17
N PRO A 92 -30.76 15.73 3.00
CA PRO A 92 -30.00 14.82 2.17
C PRO A 92 -28.66 15.43 1.77
N ALA A 93 -27.60 14.64 1.93
CA ALA A 93 -26.24 15.05 1.63
C ALA A 93 -25.38 13.85 1.22
N ILE A 94 -24.29 14.15 0.54
CA ILE A 94 -23.27 13.17 0.17
C ILE A 94 -22.08 13.37 1.10
N ILE A 95 -21.63 12.30 1.75
CA ILE A 95 -20.45 12.32 2.61
C ILE A 95 -19.41 11.38 2.01
N THR A 96 -18.32 11.98 1.53
CA THR A 96 -17.15 11.25 1.04
C THR A 96 -16.17 10.99 2.18
N ILE A 97 -15.81 9.73 2.40
CA ILE A 97 -14.84 9.33 3.42
C ILE A 97 -13.53 8.88 2.75
N THR A 98 -12.42 9.49 3.16
CA THR A 98 -11.04 9.09 2.80
C THR A 98 -10.21 8.84 4.07
N GLY A 99 -8.94 8.47 3.91
CA GLY A 99 -8.02 8.18 5.00
C GLY A 99 -8.04 6.71 5.43
N ILE A 100 -9.06 5.93 5.07
CA ILE A 100 -9.14 4.50 5.33
C ILE A 100 -8.04 3.76 4.56
N GLU A 101 -7.77 4.19 3.33
CA GLU A 101 -6.72 3.65 2.46
C GLU A 101 -5.29 3.83 2.99
N GLN A 102 -5.12 4.71 3.99
CA GLN A 102 -3.83 5.03 4.60
C GLN A 102 -3.62 4.36 5.96
N LEU A 103 -4.62 3.62 6.44
CA LEU A 103 -4.56 2.97 7.74
C LEU A 103 -3.54 1.84 7.70
N PHE A 104 -2.62 1.88 8.66
CA PHE A 104 -1.58 0.87 8.77
C PHE A 104 -2.17 -0.50 9.08
N PHE A 105 -1.70 -1.49 8.33
CA PHE A 105 -2.03 -2.89 8.52
C PHE A 105 -1.24 -3.48 9.71
N LEU A 106 0.02 -3.07 9.86
CA LEU A 106 0.91 -3.58 10.92
C LEU A 106 0.64 -2.88 12.26
N LYS A 107 0.79 -3.65 13.35
CA LYS A 107 0.47 -3.19 14.73
C LYS A 107 1.55 -2.32 15.38
N PHE A 108 2.79 -2.40 14.90
CA PHE A 108 3.86 -1.46 15.31
C PHE A 108 4.03 -1.24 16.83
N GLY A 109 3.90 -2.30 17.63
CA GLY A 109 4.02 -2.24 19.10
C GLY A 109 2.73 -1.93 19.86
N GLU A 110 1.62 -1.70 19.15
CA GLU A 110 0.27 -1.66 19.71
C GLU A 110 -0.37 -3.06 19.73
N GLU A 111 -1.44 -3.24 20.51
CA GLU A 111 -2.21 -4.50 20.52
C GLU A 111 -2.99 -4.72 19.22
N GLN A 112 -3.36 -3.63 18.54
CA GLN A 112 -4.20 -3.62 17.34
C GLN A 112 -3.63 -2.63 16.33
N SER A 113 -3.70 -2.97 15.04
CA SER A 113 -3.32 -2.04 13.99
C SER A 113 -4.42 -1.01 13.75
N GLU A 114 -4.11 0.07 13.05
CA GLU A 114 -5.11 1.07 12.69
C GLU A 114 -6.27 0.44 11.88
N GLN A 115 -5.96 -0.51 10.98
CA GLN A 115 -6.99 -1.27 10.29
C GLN A 115 -7.81 -2.15 11.25
N ASP A 116 -7.18 -2.84 12.19
CA ASP A 116 -7.91 -3.66 13.18
C ASP A 116 -8.85 -2.80 14.04
N LYS A 117 -8.40 -1.63 14.48
CA LYS A 117 -9.24 -0.64 15.19
C LYS A 117 -10.41 -0.18 14.32
N PHE A 118 -10.14 0.18 13.06
CA PHE A 118 -11.17 0.57 12.10
C PHE A 118 -12.24 -0.51 11.98
N PHE A 119 -11.86 -1.76 11.69
CA PHE A 119 -12.81 -2.87 11.58
C PHE A 119 -13.59 -3.10 12.88
N GLY A 120 -12.94 -2.95 14.04
CA GLY A 120 -13.60 -2.98 15.35
C GLY A 120 -14.69 -1.91 15.50
N TYR A 121 -14.41 -0.67 15.08
CA TYR A 121 -15.36 0.44 15.16
C TYR A 121 -16.55 0.32 14.20
N LEU A 122 -16.44 -0.47 13.14
CA LEU A 122 -17.56 -0.69 12.22
C LEU A 122 -18.73 -1.45 12.88
N GLN A 123 -18.49 -2.13 14.00
CA GLN A 123 -19.56 -2.72 14.80
C GLN A 123 -20.54 -1.62 15.26
N TRP A 124 -21.84 -1.88 15.12
CA TRP A 124 -22.91 -0.94 15.49
C TRP A 124 -22.92 0.41 14.76
N THR A 125 -22.09 0.57 13.72
CA THR A 125 -22.02 1.82 12.94
C THR A 125 -23.34 2.07 12.21
N ARG A 126 -23.96 1.03 11.64
CA ARG A 126 -25.24 1.16 10.93
C ARG A 126 -26.33 1.69 11.86
N GLU A 127 -26.46 1.12 13.05
CA GLU A 127 -27.44 1.54 14.06
C GLU A 127 -27.19 3.00 14.46
N GLY A 128 -25.93 3.38 14.62
CA GLY A 128 -25.52 4.73 14.96
C GLY A 128 -25.76 5.78 13.87
N LEU A 129 -25.87 5.38 12.60
CA LEU A 129 -26.06 6.29 11.47
C LEU A 129 -27.46 6.19 10.84
N ARG A 130 -28.32 5.29 11.34
CA ARG A 130 -29.62 4.95 10.74
C ARG A 130 -30.56 6.13 10.59
N GLU A 131 -30.44 7.11 11.47
CA GLU A 131 -31.26 8.31 11.51
C GLU A 131 -30.86 9.36 10.45
N TYR A 132 -29.68 9.20 9.84
CA TYR A 132 -29.17 10.16 8.87
C TYR A 132 -29.48 9.75 7.43
N PRO A 133 -30.14 10.62 6.63
CA PRO A 133 -30.48 10.34 5.24
C PRO A 133 -29.31 10.67 4.28
N PHE A 134 -28.12 10.17 4.59
CA PHE A 134 -26.89 10.47 3.85
C PHE A 134 -26.51 9.35 2.89
N ALA A 135 -26.00 9.73 1.72
CA ALA A 135 -25.21 8.85 0.88
C ALA A 135 -23.75 8.92 1.33
N ILE A 136 -23.26 7.86 1.96
CA ILE A 136 -21.90 7.75 2.49
C ILE A 136 -21.08 6.94 1.49
N ILE A 137 -20.04 7.55 0.93
CA ILE A 137 -19.10 6.91 0.01
C ILE A 137 -17.80 6.69 0.77
N ILE A 138 -17.44 5.43 1.04
CA ILE A 138 -16.15 5.09 1.65
C ILE A 138 -15.15 4.68 0.57
N TRP A 139 -13.98 5.32 0.57
CA TRP A 139 -12.87 4.97 -0.31
C TRP A 139 -11.90 4.03 0.39
N VAL A 140 -11.60 2.91 -0.27
CA VAL A 140 -10.70 1.87 0.26
C VAL A 140 -9.78 1.33 -0.84
N THR A 141 -8.68 0.70 -0.47
CA THR A 141 -7.88 -0.10 -1.41
C THR A 141 -8.57 -1.43 -1.72
N ASN A 142 -8.17 -2.10 -2.79
CA ASN A 142 -8.64 -3.45 -3.11
C ASN A 142 -8.36 -4.44 -1.97
N ASN A 143 -7.22 -4.32 -1.30
CA ASN A 143 -6.87 -5.14 -0.14
C ASN A 143 -7.82 -4.89 1.04
N LEU A 144 -8.08 -3.62 1.36
CA LEU A 144 -9.00 -3.24 2.43
C LEU A 144 -10.42 -3.72 2.16
N LEU A 145 -10.88 -3.72 0.91
CA LEU A 145 -12.19 -4.26 0.56
C LEU A 145 -12.32 -5.76 0.91
N GLN A 146 -11.31 -6.55 0.56
CA GLN A 146 -11.29 -7.99 0.88
C GLN A 146 -11.29 -8.20 2.40
N ASN A 147 -10.50 -7.40 3.12
CA ASN A 147 -10.46 -7.44 4.59
C ASN A 147 -11.77 -6.98 5.22
N LEU A 148 -12.46 -6.00 4.64
CA LEU A 148 -13.77 -5.51 5.11
C LEU A 148 -14.81 -6.63 5.06
N GLN A 149 -14.86 -7.42 3.98
CA GLN A 149 -15.76 -8.56 3.85
C GLN A 149 -15.50 -9.63 4.92
N LYS A 150 -14.23 -9.89 5.24
CA LYS A 150 -13.82 -10.93 6.19
C LYS A 150 -13.95 -10.48 7.65
N LYS A 151 -13.49 -9.27 7.97
CA LYS A 151 -13.35 -8.75 9.35
C LYS A 151 -14.57 -7.98 9.84
N ALA A 152 -15.42 -7.46 8.95
CA ALA A 152 -16.63 -6.72 9.30
C ALA A 152 -17.85 -7.15 8.46
N PRO A 153 -18.26 -8.44 8.52
CA PRO A 153 -19.31 -9.00 7.66
C PRO A 153 -20.68 -8.32 7.86
N ASP A 154 -21.02 -7.92 9.09
CA ASP A 154 -22.29 -7.23 9.38
C ASP A 154 -22.33 -5.85 8.70
N PHE A 155 -21.25 -5.07 8.83
CA PHE A 155 -21.11 -3.79 8.13
C PHE A 155 -21.11 -3.99 6.61
N TRP A 156 -20.38 -4.99 6.11
CA TRP A 156 -20.36 -5.37 4.71
C TRP A 156 -21.77 -5.63 4.15
N SER A 157 -22.64 -6.29 4.93
CA SER A 157 -24.02 -6.60 4.51
C SER A 157 -24.91 -5.38 4.26
N TRP A 158 -24.56 -4.21 4.81
CA TRP A 158 -25.33 -2.98 4.67
C TRP A 158 -25.02 -2.21 3.39
N ARG A 159 -23.88 -2.47 2.73
CA ARG A 159 -23.50 -1.75 1.51
C ARG A 159 -24.58 -1.83 0.43
N ASN A 160 -24.85 -0.72 -0.22
CA ASN A 160 -25.76 -0.57 -1.33
C ASN A 160 -25.07 -0.80 -2.69
N GLY A 161 -23.75 -0.65 -2.76
CA GLY A 161 -22.98 -0.86 -3.98
C GLY A 161 -21.47 -0.92 -3.73
N VAL A 162 -20.75 -1.55 -4.67
CA VAL A 162 -19.28 -1.59 -4.70
C VAL A 162 -18.82 -1.19 -6.09
N PHE A 163 -18.04 -0.11 -6.18
CA PHE A 163 -17.59 0.50 -7.43
C PHE A 163 -16.07 0.36 -7.53
N ARG A 164 -15.59 -0.29 -8.59
CA ARG A 164 -14.19 -0.69 -8.71
C ARG A 164 -13.48 0.14 -9.74
N PHE A 165 -12.65 1.07 -9.28
CA PHE A 165 -11.78 1.86 -10.13
C PHE A 165 -10.42 1.17 -10.24
N HIS A 166 -10.10 0.77 -11.46
CA HIS A 166 -8.88 0.05 -11.79
C HIS A 166 -7.81 1.06 -12.18
N CYS A 167 -6.71 1.06 -11.43
CA CYS A 167 -5.47 1.71 -11.79
C CYS A 167 -4.38 0.64 -11.94
N ILE A 168 -3.33 0.95 -12.69
CA ILE A 168 -2.13 0.10 -12.68
C ILE A 168 -1.54 0.17 -11.27
N THR A 169 -1.61 -0.93 -10.53
CA THR A 169 -1.19 -1.03 -9.13
C THR A 169 0.31 -0.76 -9.02
N LYS A 170 0.65 0.36 -8.38
CA LYS A 170 2.03 0.85 -8.26
C LYS A 170 2.47 1.11 -6.83
N ASN A 171 1.60 0.97 -5.83
CA ASN A 171 1.89 1.39 -4.45
C ASN A 171 1.88 0.24 -3.44
N THR A 172 1.98 -1.00 -3.92
CA THR A 172 1.90 -2.17 -3.05
C THR A 172 2.99 -3.21 -3.33
N VAL A 173 3.39 -3.92 -2.30
CA VAL A 173 4.38 -5.01 -2.33
C VAL A 173 3.66 -6.36 -2.46
N ALA A 174 4.16 -7.23 -3.33
CA ALA A 174 3.57 -8.55 -3.57
C ALA A 174 3.77 -9.50 -2.37
N PRO A 175 2.85 -10.44 -2.09
CA PRO A 175 2.95 -11.36 -0.95
C PRO A 175 4.29 -12.10 -0.84
N ARG A 176 4.79 -12.60 -1.97
CA ARG A 176 6.07 -13.33 -2.06
C ARG A 176 7.27 -12.49 -1.59
N ASP A 177 7.18 -11.17 -1.71
CA ASP A 177 8.24 -10.24 -1.30
C ASP A 177 8.19 -10.02 0.23
N LEU A 178 7.03 -10.27 0.85
CA LEU A 178 6.78 -10.08 2.27
C LEU A 178 7.12 -11.28 3.13
N GLU A 179 7.08 -12.49 2.57
CA GLU A 179 7.47 -13.70 3.30
C GLU A 179 8.88 -13.58 3.87
N VAL A 180 9.76 -12.87 3.16
CA VAL A 180 11.14 -12.63 3.59
C VAL A 180 11.23 -11.78 4.87
N PHE A 181 10.19 -10.96 5.14
CA PHE A 181 10.08 -10.09 6.32
C PHE A 181 9.35 -10.75 7.50
N ARG A 182 8.84 -11.97 7.34
CA ARG A 182 8.06 -12.66 8.38
C ARG A 182 8.80 -12.78 9.71
N SER A 183 10.12 -12.93 9.66
CA SER A 183 10.98 -12.98 10.86
C SER A 183 11.12 -11.64 11.59
N PHE A 184 10.86 -10.51 10.93
CA PHE A 184 10.95 -9.17 11.49
C PHE A 184 9.60 -8.63 11.97
N ILE A 185 8.52 -9.22 11.45
CA ILE A 185 7.15 -8.86 11.78
C ILE A 185 6.74 -9.76 12.96
N ASN A 186 6.82 -9.22 14.18
CA ASN A 186 6.25 -9.84 15.40
C ASN A 186 4.70 -9.79 15.36
N ASP A 187 4.08 -10.21 14.26
CA ASP A 187 2.63 -10.31 14.15
C ASP A 187 2.27 -11.72 13.67
N SER A 188 1.67 -12.48 14.59
CA SER A 188 1.15 -13.84 14.38
C SER A 188 -0.01 -13.92 13.35
N ARG A 189 -0.23 -12.86 12.56
CA ARG A 189 -1.28 -12.76 11.54
C ARG A 189 -0.80 -12.81 10.10
N LEU A 190 0.52 -12.88 9.84
CA LEU A 190 1.01 -13.36 8.54
C LEU A 190 0.74 -14.87 8.36
N GLU A 191 0.29 -15.57 9.41
CA GLU A 191 0.14 -17.03 9.40
C GLU A 191 -1.11 -17.57 8.69
N THR A 192 -1.97 -16.70 8.14
CA THR A 192 -3.13 -17.14 7.33
C THR A 192 -3.32 -16.30 6.08
N ALA A 193 -2.24 -16.11 5.31
CA ALA A 193 -2.42 -15.88 3.88
C ALA A 193 -2.80 -17.23 3.25
N ASP A 194 -4.10 -17.52 3.14
CA ASP A 194 -4.56 -18.57 2.22
C ASP A 194 -3.91 -18.30 0.85
N ASP A 195 -3.35 -19.35 0.23
CA ASP A 195 -2.63 -19.33 -1.06
C ASP A 195 -3.40 -18.63 -2.20
N ASP A 196 -4.72 -18.43 -2.04
CA ASP A 196 -5.61 -17.79 -3.00
C ASP A 196 -5.75 -16.26 -2.82
N ASN A 197 -5.19 -15.65 -1.77
CA ASN A 197 -5.29 -14.20 -1.54
C ASN A 197 -3.97 -13.49 -1.86
N GLU A 198 -3.97 -12.69 -2.93
CA GLU A 198 -2.93 -11.70 -3.19
C GLU A 198 -3.00 -10.58 -2.13
N TYR A 199 -2.43 -10.82 -0.95
CA TYR A 199 -2.21 -9.79 0.07
C TYR A 199 -1.12 -8.81 -0.37
N PHE A 200 -1.55 -7.64 -0.82
CA PHE A 200 -0.70 -6.53 -1.19
C PHE A 200 -0.48 -5.60 0.02
N LEU A 201 0.76 -5.45 0.51
CA LEU A 201 1.07 -4.47 1.56
C LEU A 201 1.33 -3.09 0.96
N PRO A 202 0.76 -2.00 1.53
CA PRO A 202 1.10 -0.65 1.14
C PRO A 202 2.61 -0.39 1.31
N LEU A 203 3.20 0.36 0.37
CA LEU A 203 4.62 0.72 0.43
C LEU A 203 4.95 1.52 1.70
N GLU A 204 4.01 2.33 2.18
CA GLU A 204 4.10 3.13 3.39
C GLU A 204 4.20 2.28 4.67
N ASP A 205 3.49 1.15 4.74
CA ASP A 205 3.61 0.18 5.84
C ASP A 205 5.02 -0.39 5.88
N LEU A 206 5.57 -0.79 4.72
CA LEU A 206 6.94 -1.26 4.63
C LEU A 206 7.93 -0.18 5.08
N GLN A 207 7.77 1.06 4.61
CA GLN A 207 8.63 2.19 5.02
C GLN A 207 8.55 2.52 6.50
N ARG A 208 7.37 2.38 7.12
CA ARG A 208 7.21 2.55 8.57
C ARG A 208 7.87 1.41 9.34
N LEU A 209 7.68 0.15 8.90
CA LEU A 209 8.34 -1.01 9.49
C LEU A 209 9.86 -0.85 9.55
N ILE A 210 10.46 -0.36 8.47
CA ILE A 210 11.90 -0.09 8.40
C ILE A 210 12.32 0.92 9.47
N ARG A 211 11.64 2.08 9.52
CA ARG A 211 11.95 3.15 10.49
C ARG A 211 11.86 2.67 11.93
N GLU A 212 10.90 1.80 12.24
CA GLU A 212 10.76 1.25 13.59
C GLU A 212 11.83 0.23 13.94
N ILE A 213 12.25 -0.59 12.97
CA ILE A 213 13.38 -1.51 13.17
C ILE A 213 14.68 -0.73 13.34
N GLU A 214 14.89 0.35 12.57
CA GLU A 214 16.02 1.28 12.71
C GLU A 214 16.04 1.95 14.10
N ALA A 215 14.87 2.32 14.64
CA ALA A 215 14.75 3.00 15.92
C ALA A 215 14.90 2.08 17.15
N LYS A 216 14.77 0.75 16.99
CA LYS A 216 14.86 -0.20 18.11
C LYS A 216 16.31 -0.39 18.56
N PRO A 217 16.64 -0.02 19.82
CA PRO A 217 17.97 -0.29 20.37
C PRO A 217 18.18 -1.80 20.49
N GLY A 218 19.28 -2.32 19.94
CA GLY A 218 19.65 -3.73 20.06
C GLY A 218 19.18 -4.64 18.93
N THR A 219 18.65 -4.09 17.83
CA THR A 219 18.58 -4.84 16.56
C THR A 219 19.99 -5.30 16.20
N LYS A 220 20.24 -6.62 16.15
CA LYS A 220 21.57 -7.16 15.82
C LYS A 220 21.97 -6.63 14.44
N GLU A 221 23.17 -6.08 14.32
CA GLU A 221 23.67 -5.48 13.08
C GLU A 221 23.51 -6.43 11.87
N ALA A 222 23.69 -7.74 12.07
CA ALA A 222 23.49 -8.76 11.03
C ALA A 222 22.01 -8.88 10.57
N THR A 223 21.08 -8.76 11.50
CA THR A 223 19.64 -8.75 11.21
C THR A 223 19.26 -7.51 10.41
N LEU A 224 19.82 -6.35 10.76
CA LEU A 224 19.61 -5.10 10.05
C LEU A 224 20.23 -5.11 8.64
N ALA A 225 21.42 -5.70 8.49
CA ALA A 225 22.08 -5.89 7.21
C ALA A 225 21.23 -6.73 6.23
N SER A 226 20.70 -7.87 6.72
CA SER A 226 19.81 -8.74 5.94
C SER A 226 18.55 -7.99 5.53
N LEU A 227 17.93 -7.24 6.46
CA LEU A 227 16.75 -6.43 6.18
C LEU A 227 16.99 -5.44 5.05
N TYR A 228 18.09 -4.67 5.10
CA TYR A 228 18.42 -3.71 4.05
C TYR A 228 18.64 -4.37 2.69
N SER A 229 19.30 -5.52 2.64
CA SER A 229 19.48 -6.25 1.39
C SER A 229 18.14 -6.69 0.79
N GLN A 230 17.22 -7.18 1.63
CA GLN A 230 15.87 -7.58 1.19
C GLN A 230 15.05 -6.40 0.68
N LEU A 231 15.11 -5.26 1.36
CA LEU A 231 14.43 -4.04 0.94
C LEU A 231 14.93 -3.54 -0.41
N GLY A 232 16.25 -3.51 -0.59
CA GLY A 232 16.87 -3.19 -1.87
C GLY A 232 16.36 -4.10 -2.99
N GLN A 233 16.20 -5.40 -2.71
CA GLN A 233 15.68 -6.36 -3.67
C GLN A 233 14.20 -6.11 -4.03
N ILE A 234 13.35 -5.75 -3.07
CA ILE A 234 11.95 -5.40 -3.32
C ILE A 234 11.87 -4.22 -4.28
N TYR A 235 12.53 -3.11 -3.95
CA TYR A 235 12.47 -1.92 -4.79
C TYR A 235 13.07 -2.19 -6.17
N ARG A 236 14.18 -2.94 -6.26
CA ARG A 236 14.75 -3.34 -7.55
C ARG A 236 13.76 -4.15 -8.40
N ARG A 237 13.09 -5.15 -7.81
CA ARG A 237 12.10 -5.99 -8.51
C ARG A 237 10.93 -5.16 -9.02
N ARG A 238 10.43 -4.24 -8.21
CA ARG A 238 9.38 -3.29 -8.60
C ARG A 238 9.82 -2.40 -9.76
N LEU A 239 11.07 -1.93 -9.75
CA LEU A 239 11.66 -1.17 -10.86
C LEU A 239 11.75 -2.00 -12.15
N GLU A 240 12.22 -3.25 -12.06
CA GLU A 240 12.33 -4.18 -13.20
C GLU A 240 10.95 -4.53 -13.80
N ASN A 241 9.93 -4.67 -12.96
CA ASN A 241 8.57 -5.00 -13.41
C ASN A 241 7.74 -3.79 -13.87
N GLY A 242 8.21 -2.55 -13.64
CA GLY A 242 7.45 -1.35 -13.96
C GLY A 242 6.35 -1.00 -12.94
N GLU A 243 6.43 -1.55 -11.73
CA GLU A 243 5.43 -1.43 -10.65
C GLU A 243 5.62 -0.17 -9.78
N PHE A 244 6.34 0.84 -10.29
CA PHE A 244 6.68 2.04 -9.54
C PHE A 244 5.76 3.23 -9.83
N GLN A 245 5.45 4.03 -8.80
CA GLN A 245 4.78 5.33 -8.99
C GLN A 245 5.77 6.40 -9.41
N ASN A 246 6.90 6.47 -8.72
CA ASN A 246 7.99 7.39 -9.03
C ASN A 246 9.29 6.60 -9.18
N TYR A 247 9.75 6.45 -10.42
CA TYR A 247 10.96 5.70 -10.76
C TYR A 247 12.17 6.18 -9.96
N GLN A 248 12.39 7.50 -9.93
CA GLN A 248 13.56 8.08 -9.28
C GLN A 248 13.54 7.86 -7.77
N LYS A 249 12.38 8.10 -7.13
CA LYS A 249 12.22 7.89 -5.68
C LYS A 249 12.48 6.43 -5.29
N GLU A 250 11.93 5.48 -6.03
CA GLU A 250 12.12 4.05 -5.74
C GLU A 250 13.53 3.56 -6.08
N LEU A 251 14.16 4.12 -7.12
CA LEU A 251 15.57 3.88 -7.45
C LEU A 251 16.49 4.39 -6.34
N ASP A 252 16.28 5.60 -5.85
CA ASP A 252 17.05 6.18 -4.75
C ASP A 252 16.90 5.36 -3.46
N LEU A 253 15.68 4.87 -3.18
CA LEU A 253 15.42 3.94 -2.07
C LEU A 253 16.16 2.62 -2.26
N ALA A 254 16.10 1.99 -3.44
CA ALA A 254 16.78 0.73 -3.73
C ALA A 254 18.30 0.87 -3.52
N ILE A 255 18.90 1.93 -4.07
CA ILE A 255 20.33 2.22 -3.93
C ILE A 255 20.69 2.46 -2.47
N GLY A 256 19.93 3.31 -1.77
CA GLY A 256 20.19 3.63 -0.37
C GLY A 256 20.13 2.39 0.54
N TYR A 257 19.18 1.49 0.32
CA TYR A 257 19.11 0.24 1.08
C TYR A 257 20.27 -0.70 0.76
N PHE A 258 20.66 -0.86 -0.50
CA PHE A 258 21.84 -1.68 -0.81
C PHE A 258 23.14 -1.09 -0.25
N GLN A 259 23.30 0.24 -0.25
CA GLN A 259 24.45 0.90 0.37
C GLN A 259 24.51 0.64 1.88
N LYS A 260 23.39 0.81 2.59
CA LYS A 260 23.30 0.49 4.02
C LYS A 260 23.57 -1.00 4.30
N ALA A 261 23.12 -1.89 3.41
CA ALA A 261 23.38 -3.32 3.52
C ALA A 261 24.88 -3.62 3.37
N VAL A 262 25.52 -3.10 2.32
CA VAL A 262 26.97 -3.26 2.06
C VAL A 262 27.78 -2.77 3.25
N GLU A 263 27.51 -1.56 3.77
CA GLU A 263 28.25 -0.99 4.90
C GLU A 263 28.18 -1.88 6.15
N LEU A 264 27.02 -2.45 6.46
CA LEU A 264 26.89 -3.35 7.62
C LEU A 264 27.50 -4.72 7.34
N GLN A 265 27.37 -5.26 6.13
CA GLN A 265 27.91 -6.57 5.75
C GLN A 265 29.44 -6.58 5.75
N GLU A 266 30.07 -5.47 5.33
CA GLU A 266 31.52 -5.25 5.44
C GLU A 266 31.98 -5.24 6.90
N LYS A 267 31.25 -4.55 7.81
CA LYS A 267 31.60 -4.51 9.25
C LYS A 267 31.46 -5.86 9.94
N LEU A 268 30.61 -6.73 9.41
CA LEU A 268 30.27 -8.03 10.01
C LEU A 268 30.99 -9.21 9.36
N ASP A 269 31.91 -8.95 8.42
CA ASP A 269 32.61 -9.96 7.63
C ASP A 269 31.64 -10.99 6.99
N SER A 270 30.45 -10.53 6.57
CA SER A 270 29.40 -11.36 5.96
C SER A 270 29.59 -11.44 4.44
N GLU A 271 30.67 -12.10 4.02
CA GLU A 271 31.20 -12.02 2.65
C GLU A 271 30.22 -12.50 1.55
N LEU A 272 29.40 -13.51 1.83
CA LEU A 272 28.47 -14.08 0.85
C LEU A 272 27.29 -13.13 0.57
N GLU A 273 26.74 -12.54 1.62
CA GLU A 273 25.69 -11.54 1.56
C GLU A 273 26.22 -10.24 0.95
N LEU A 274 27.45 -9.85 1.32
CA LEU A 274 28.16 -8.69 0.76
C LEU A 274 28.28 -8.80 -0.77
N ALA A 275 28.75 -9.93 -1.29
CA ALA A 275 28.87 -10.15 -2.73
C ALA A 275 27.54 -10.01 -3.47
N SER A 276 26.44 -10.42 -2.84
CA SER A 276 25.09 -10.32 -3.40
C SER A 276 24.59 -8.87 -3.42
N SER A 277 24.79 -8.12 -2.34
CA SER A 277 24.41 -6.70 -2.26
C SER A 277 25.24 -5.84 -3.22
N LEU A 278 26.57 -6.06 -3.31
CA LEU A 278 27.45 -5.37 -4.24
C LEU A 278 27.01 -5.58 -5.70
N ASN A 279 26.74 -6.83 -6.09
CA ASN A 279 26.26 -7.16 -7.43
C ASN A 279 24.93 -6.46 -7.77
N ASN A 280 24.00 -6.40 -6.81
CA ASN A 280 22.71 -5.74 -7.03
C ASN A 280 22.86 -4.22 -7.13
N LEU A 281 23.70 -3.61 -6.28
CA LEU A 281 24.01 -2.19 -6.34
C LEU A 281 24.68 -1.81 -7.67
N ALA A 282 25.64 -2.61 -8.13
CA ALA A 282 26.28 -2.47 -9.43
C ALA A 282 25.26 -2.52 -10.57
N SER A 283 24.31 -3.46 -10.52
CA SER A 283 23.23 -3.58 -11.51
C SER A 283 22.35 -2.32 -11.59
N LEU A 284 22.04 -1.71 -10.44
CA LEU A 284 21.32 -0.45 -10.39
C LEU A 284 22.11 0.72 -10.98
N TYR A 285 23.43 0.77 -10.79
CA TYR A 285 24.26 1.80 -11.45
C TYR A 285 24.40 1.55 -12.96
N ARG A 286 24.56 0.29 -13.37
CA ARG A 286 24.60 -0.11 -14.77
C ARG A 286 23.32 0.27 -15.52
N SER A 287 22.15 0.07 -14.90
CA SER A 287 20.86 0.42 -15.52
C SER A 287 20.67 1.94 -15.68
N GLN A 288 21.38 2.74 -14.89
CA GLN A 288 21.45 4.21 -15.04
C GLN A 288 22.53 4.67 -16.03
N GLY A 289 23.32 3.75 -16.60
CA GLY A 289 24.47 4.09 -17.45
C GLY A 289 25.71 4.59 -16.69
N LYS A 290 25.75 4.42 -15.36
CA LYS A 290 26.89 4.80 -14.51
C LYS A 290 27.90 3.65 -14.41
N TYR A 291 28.52 3.30 -15.52
CA TYR A 291 29.41 2.13 -15.61
C TYR A 291 30.65 2.26 -14.72
N GLU A 292 31.18 3.46 -14.59
CA GLU A 292 32.36 3.77 -13.77
C GLU A 292 32.09 3.54 -12.27
N ALA A 293 30.84 3.65 -11.84
CA ALA A 293 30.42 3.32 -10.48
C ALA A 293 30.04 1.83 -10.32
N ALA A 294 29.62 1.16 -11.40
CA ALA A 294 29.16 -0.22 -11.37
C ALA A 294 30.33 -1.23 -11.42
N GLU A 295 31.29 -1.01 -12.32
CA GLU A 295 32.43 -1.91 -12.56
C GLU A 295 33.20 -2.30 -11.27
N PRO A 296 33.64 -1.36 -10.41
CA PRO A 296 34.38 -1.73 -9.21
C PRO A 296 33.56 -2.61 -8.25
N LEU A 297 32.24 -2.40 -8.19
CA LEU A 297 31.34 -3.19 -7.34
C LEU A 297 31.15 -4.61 -7.90
N TYR A 298 31.04 -4.76 -9.23
CA TYR A 298 30.99 -6.08 -9.86
C TYR A 298 32.29 -6.86 -9.67
N LEU A 299 33.45 -6.21 -9.81
CA LEU A 299 34.75 -6.84 -9.58
C LEU A 299 34.91 -7.30 -8.13
N GLN A 300 34.51 -6.48 -7.16
CA GLN A 300 34.52 -6.90 -5.75
C GLN A 300 33.59 -8.10 -5.50
N ALA A 301 32.37 -8.09 -6.05
CA ALA A 301 31.45 -9.22 -5.94
C ALA A 301 31.99 -10.50 -6.61
N LEU A 302 32.70 -10.37 -7.73
CA LEU A 302 33.36 -11.47 -8.44
C LEU A 302 34.44 -12.11 -7.56
N GLU A 303 35.35 -11.32 -7.00
CA GLU A 303 36.44 -11.81 -6.15
C GLU A 303 35.93 -12.49 -4.88
N LEU A 304 34.92 -11.92 -4.22
CA LEU A 304 34.28 -12.57 -3.06
C LEU A 304 33.67 -13.92 -3.44
N ARG A 305 32.88 -13.98 -4.52
CA ARG A 305 32.27 -15.25 -4.97
C ARG A 305 33.31 -16.29 -5.37
N LYS A 306 34.42 -15.85 -5.99
CA LYS A 306 35.55 -16.73 -6.31
C LYS A 306 36.17 -17.33 -5.05
N SER A 307 36.42 -16.50 -4.04
CA SER A 307 37.04 -16.93 -2.78
C SER A 307 36.15 -17.89 -1.99
N ILE A 308 34.86 -17.56 -1.86
CA ILE A 308 33.91 -18.29 -0.99
C ILE A 308 33.39 -19.57 -1.66
N LEU A 309 33.02 -19.49 -2.94
CA LEU A 309 32.27 -20.54 -3.64
C LEU A 309 33.12 -21.30 -4.68
N GLY A 310 34.26 -20.73 -5.07
CA GLY A 310 35.12 -21.27 -6.12
C GLY A 310 34.63 -20.95 -7.53
N GLU A 311 35.52 -21.14 -8.51
CA GLU A 311 35.31 -20.77 -9.92
C GLU A 311 34.24 -21.63 -10.63
N ASN A 312 33.92 -22.81 -10.11
CA ASN A 312 32.92 -23.71 -10.69
C ASN A 312 31.48 -23.38 -10.25
N HIS A 313 31.29 -22.44 -9.32
CA HIS A 313 29.97 -22.11 -8.82
C HIS A 313 29.20 -21.21 -9.80
N PRO A 314 27.88 -21.43 -10.05
CA PRO A 314 27.09 -20.61 -10.97
C PRO A 314 27.14 -19.11 -10.66
N SER A 315 27.19 -18.72 -9.39
CA SER A 315 27.31 -17.31 -8.98
C SER A 315 28.59 -16.63 -9.48
N TYR A 316 29.70 -17.36 -9.62
CA TYR A 316 30.94 -16.82 -10.18
C TYR A 316 30.78 -16.55 -11.68
N ALA A 317 30.16 -17.48 -12.42
CA ALA A 317 29.82 -17.29 -13.83
C ALA A 317 28.86 -16.10 -14.04
N THR A 318 27.87 -15.93 -13.16
CA THR A 318 26.97 -14.76 -13.18
C THR A 318 27.74 -13.45 -12.99
N SER A 319 28.72 -13.41 -12.07
CA SER A 319 29.57 -12.23 -11.90
C SER A 319 30.40 -11.92 -13.14
N LEU A 320 30.97 -12.94 -13.82
CA LEU A 320 31.75 -12.74 -15.05
C LEU A 320 30.91 -12.21 -16.22
N ASN A 321 29.63 -12.57 -16.26
CA ASN A 321 28.71 -12.10 -17.30
C ASN A 321 28.27 -10.64 -17.10
N ASN A 322 28.28 -10.15 -15.86
CA ASN A 322 27.75 -8.84 -15.49
C ASN A 322 28.71 -7.70 -15.80
#